data_AF-A0A2N0AH01-F1
#
_entry.id   AF-A0A2N0AH01-F1
#
_cell.length_a   1.000
_cell.length_b   1.000
_cell.length_c   1.000
_cell.angle_alpha   90.00
_cell.angle_beta   90.00
_cell.angle_gamma   90.00
#
_symmetry.space_group_name_H-M   'P 1'
#
loop_
_entity.id
_entity.type
_entity.pdbx_description
1 polymer ?
#
loop_
_entity_poly.entity_id
_entity_poly.type
_entity_poly.pdbx_seq_one_letter_code
_entity_poly.pdbx_strand_id
1 'polypeptide(L)'
;MAFSKKNFNIEKYLIGILVIISFTNCFQKNENFYQFWKGYNHLQRSIKSTSKNEIFFAALAGSLSEENESQLLKTPEGYPFLSLYGTLDNQQNWDLHWNEPEPAKYDYLAKVTFTPKLWDEREIYAVDRKIIHKLKGYQPRDFFNWFHDFVLAINDHNAYQSLKSTSENLQFLCSAMQCHVTENAEWHTLEFTINEDTKAKFPGFYKRTGSRLEKTKLNIEIWDKANPTHKLKVTNQGKTIQFHFPVNPPKDYFLSPKEIRFLGDIEIKSFGITAKIQNLEYKLKTTFDKQTDTLDGQFVRIGKKEINGNFFYVIPQGFVNFFIPGNMDEYFNEFFTLLIQGTQGRGGSQIHVTFKKIGQSQINTITTYNETKRKRFSLFGGDDSQKASNDFDFFAAWEDAMLKDLK
;
A
#
# COMPACT_ATOMS: atom_id res chain seq x y z
N MET A 1 -16.12 27.53 66.95
CA MET A 1 -16.45 27.19 65.55
C MET A 1 -15.46 26.15 65.08
N ALA A 2 -15.92 24.92 64.89
CA ALA A 2 -15.08 23.77 64.58
C ALA A 2 -14.71 23.74 63.09
N PHE A 3 -13.42 23.70 62.80
CA PHE A 3 -12.88 23.37 61.48
C PHE A 3 -13.09 21.87 61.22
N SER A 4 -14.09 21.53 60.40
CA SER A 4 -14.26 20.18 59.88
C SER A 4 -13.31 19.97 58.70
N LYS A 5 -12.24 19.19 58.94
CA LYS A 5 -11.34 18.65 57.92
C LYS A 5 -12.14 17.73 56.98
N LYS A 6 -12.44 18.21 55.77
CA LYS A 6 -12.79 17.32 54.65
C LYS A 6 -11.52 16.54 54.27
N ASN A 7 -11.41 15.30 54.74
CA ASN A 7 -10.48 14.33 54.18
C ASN A 7 -10.91 14.06 52.74
N PHE A 8 -10.35 14.83 51.80
CA PHE A 8 -10.41 14.53 50.38
C PHE A 8 -9.69 13.20 50.19
N ASN A 9 -10.44 12.19 49.75
CA ASN A 9 -9.96 10.82 49.64
C ASN A 9 -9.09 10.68 48.37
N ILE A 10 -7.88 11.25 48.44
CA ILE A 10 -6.92 11.34 47.33
C ILE A 10 -6.61 9.96 46.75
N GLU A 11 -6.60 8.90 47.57
CA GLU A 11 -6.46 7.51 47.11
C GLU A 11 -7.58 7.07 46.16
N LYS A 12 -8.85 7.38 46.45
CA LYS A 12 -9.95 7.02 45.55
C LYS A 12 -9.90 7.80 44.23
N TYR A 13 -9.40 9.03 44.26
CA TYR A 13 -9.23 9.85 43.06
C TYR A 13 -8.03 9.38 42.22
N LEU A 14 -6.92 8.99 42.86
CA LEU A 14 -5.76 8.40 42.20
C LEU A 14 -6.07 7.03 41.62
N ILE A 15 -6.83 6.18 42.33
CA ILE A 15 -7.30 4.89 41.81
C ILE A 15 -8.29 5.14 40.66
N GLY A 16 -9.18 6.12 40.76
CA GLY A 16 -10.07 6.51 39.65
C GLY A 16 -9.32 6.99 38.41
N ILE A 17 -8.27 7.81 38.58
CA ILE A 17 -7.39 8.26 37.50
C ILE A 17 -6.56 7.10 36.94
N LEU A 18 -6.00 6.23 37.79
CA LEU A 18 -5.27 5.03 37.36
C LEU A 18 -6.17 4.06 36.59
N VAL A 19 -7.42 3.89 37.00
CA VAL A 19 -8.41 3.06 36.30
C VAL A 19 -8.81 3.71 34.97
N ILE A 20 -9.04 5.02 34.92
CA ILE A 20 -9.32 5.75 33.67
C ILE A 20 -8.12 5.69 32.72
N ILE A 21 -6.88 5.83 33.21
CA ILE A 21 -5.66 5.68 32.40
C ILE A 21 -5.48 4.23 31.94
N SER A 22 -5.83 3.23 32.78
CA SER A 22 -5.76 1.81 32.41
C SER A 22 -6.81 1.41 31.36
N PHE A 23 -7.91 2.16 31.24
CA PHE A 23 -8.91 1.97 30.19
C PHE A 23 -8.62 2.76 28.89
N THR A 24 -7.51 3.51 28.81
CA THR A 24 -7.17 4.31 27.60
C THR A 24 -6.33 3.59 26.55
N ASN A 25 -6.11 2.27 26.66
CA ASN A 25 -5.46 1.48 25.61
C ASN A 25 -6.37 1.12 24.42
N CYS A 26 -7.41 1.92 24.18
CA CYS A 26 -8.15 1.88 22.92
C CYS A 26 -7.42 2.78 21.90
N PHE A 27 -7.28 2.29 20.67
CA PHE A 27 -6.89 3.07 19.50
C PHE A 27 -7.51 4.46 19.57
N GLN A 28 -6.67 5.47 19.78
CA GLN A 28 -7.16 6.80 20.10
C GLN A 28 -7.84 7.39 18.87
N LYS A 29 -9.14 7.66 19.00
CA LYS A 29 -9.89 8.51 18.07
C LYS A 29 -9.07 9.77 17.82
N ASN A 30 -8.84 10.09 16.56
CA ASN A 30 -8.01 11.20 16.16
C ASN A 30 -8.69 11.94 15.01
N GLU A 31 -9.39 13.01 15.37
CA GLU A 31 -10.14 13.83 14.42
C GLU A 31 -9.26 14.35 13.28
N ASN A 32 -7.99 14.67 13.54
CA ASN A 32 -7.07 15.11 12.48
C ASN A 32 -6.76 13.99 11.49
N PHE A 33 -6.59 12.74 11.97
CA PHE A 33 -6.39 11.58 11.10
C PHE A 33 -7.66 11.26 10.33
N TYR A 34 -8.81 11.29 11.01
CA TYR A 34 -10.11 11.10 10.37
C TYR A 34 -10.33 12.09 9.22
N GLN A 35 -10.11 13.39 9.44
CA GLN A 35 -10.28 14.41 8.40
C GLN A 35 -9.26 14.24 7.25
N PHE A 36 -8.01 13.88 7.57
CA PHE A 36 -7.00 13.57 6.56
C PHE A 36 -7.45 12.40 5.65
N TRP A 37 -7.79 11.26 6.24
CA TRP A 37 -8.14 10.04 5.50
C TRP A 37 -9.48 10.18 4.78
N LYS A 38 -10.45 10.87 5.37
CA LYS A 38 -11.71 11.22 4.71
C LYS A 38 -11.45 12.07 3.46
N GLY A 39 -10.63 13.13 3.58
CA GLY A 39 -10.25 13.98 2.47
C GLY A 39 -9.46 13.24 1.39
N TYR A 40 -8.56 12.35 1.79
CA TYR A 40 -7.77 11.51 0.89
C TYR A 40 -8.65 10.52 0.12
N ASN A 41 -9.55 9.82 0.80
CA ASN A 41 -10.50 8.88 0.18
C ASN A 41 -11.44 9.62 -0.79
N HIS A 42 -11.91 10.80 -0.39
CA HIS A 42 -12.72 11.64 -1.27
C HIS A 42 -11.96 12.04 -2.54
N LEU A 43 -10.70 12.50 -2.41
CA LEU A 43 -9.82 12.79 -3.55
C LEU A 43 -9.66 11.59 -4.48
N GLN A 44 -9.38 10.39 -3.95
CA GLN A 44 -9.25 9.17 -4.76
C GLN A 44 -10.53 8.84 -5.53
N ARG A 45 -11.69 9.02 -4.91
CA ARG A 45 -13.00 8.83 -5.55
C ARG A 45 -13.24 9.87 -6.65
N SER A 46 -12.91 11.13 -6.41
CA SER A 46 -13.01 12.21 -7.40
C SER A 46 -12.10 11.97 -8.60
N ILE A 47 -10.86 11.53 -8.40
CA ILE A 47 -9.95 11.19 -9.52
C ILE A 47 -10.56 10.09 -10.39
N LYS A 48 -11.10 9.04 -9.77
CA LYS A 48 -11.76 7.94 -10.49
C LYS A 48 -13.00 8.41 -11.25
N SER A 49 -13.83 9.27 -10.67
CA SER A 49 -15.06 9.76 -11.33
C SER A 49 -14.78 10.75 -12.46
N THR A 50 -13.73 11.57 -12.34
CA THR A 50 -13.28 12.48 -13.40
C THR A 50 -12.67 11.73 -14.58
N SER A 51 -12.08 10.55 -14.35
CA SER A 51 -11.46 9.76 -15.40
C SER A 51 -12.46 8.90 -16.17
N LYS A 52 -13.23 9.51 -17.08
CA LYS A 52 -14.02 8.76 -18.09
C LYS A 52 -13.14 8.12 -19.18
N ASN A 53 -11.89 8.55 -19.28
CA ASN A 53 -10.90 8.03 -20.21
C ASN A 53 -9.98 7.04 -19.49
N GLU A 54 -10.07 5.75 -19.85
CA GLU A 54 -9.24 4.69 -19.26
C GLU A 54 -7.75 4.89 -19.54
N ILE A 55 -7.40 5.53 -20.65
CA ILE A 55 -6.02 5.81 -21.05
C ILE A 55 -5.41 6.84 -20.13
N PHE A 56 -6.15 7.90 -19.79
CA PHE A 56 -5.67 8.92 -18.85
C PHE A 56 -5.52 8.33 -17.45
N PHE A 57 -6.46 7.48 -17.01
CA PHE A 57 -6.33 6.79 -15.73
C PHE A 57 -5.07 5.92 -15.68
N ALA A 58 -4.85 5.11 -16.73
CA ALA A 58 -3.69 4.23 -16.85
C ALA A 58 -2.37 5.03 -16.89
N ALA A 59 -2.32 6.11 -17.67
CA ALA A 59 -1.16 6.98 -17.78
C ALA A 59 -0.85 7.70 -16.46
N LEU A 60 -1.88 8.17 -15.72
CA LEU A 60 -1.72 8.75 -14.38
C LEU A 60 -1.15 7.74 -13.36
N ALA A 61 -1.41 6.44 -13.58
CA ALA A 61 -0.85 5.34 -12.81
C ALA A 61 0.55 4.88 -13.30
N GLY A 62 1.15 5.57 -14.28
CA GLY A 62 2.48 5.24 -14.82
C GLY A 62 2.46 4.15 -15.90
N SER A 63 1.31 3.93 -16.54
CA SER A 63 1.14 2.95 -17.63
C SER A 63 0.77 3.64 -18.94
N LEU A 64 1.62 3.53 -19.94
CA LEU A 64 1.37 4.02 -21.29
C LEU A 64 1.74 2.92 -22.29
N SER A 65 0.84 2.64 -23.23
CA SER A 65 1.12 1.83 -24.41
C SER A 65 1.49 2.75 -25.58
N GLU A 66 2.35 2.26 -26.48
CA GLU A 66 2.81 2.97 -27.67
C GLU A 66 1.64 3.54 -28.50
N GLU A 67 0.59 2.75 -28.72
CA GLU A 67 -0.61 3.14 -29.48
C GLU A 67 -1.36 4.34 -28.88
N ASN A 68 -1.20 4.56 -27.58
CA ASN A 68 -1.89 5.61 -26.84
C ASN A 68 -1.03 6.86 -26.60
N GLU A 69 0.23 6.86 -27.02
CA GLU A 69 1.13 8.02 -26.86
C GLU A 69 0.58 9.30 -27.49
N SER A 70 -0.04 9.17 -28.66
CA SER A 70 -0.59 10.30 -29.42
C SER A 70 -1.75 11.01 -28.72
N GLN A 71 -2.33 10.39 -27.70
CA GLN A 71 -3.43 10.94 -26.92
C GLN A 71 -2.97 11.79 -25.74
N LEU A 72 -1.67 11.78 -25.42
CA LEU A 72 -1.08 12.59 -24.36
C LEU A 72 -0.48 13.89 -24.91
N LEU A 73 -0.39 14.90 -24.04
CA LEU A 73 0.35 16.11 -24.36
C LEU A 73 1.86 15.82 -24.41
N LYS A 74 2.61 16.69 -25.07
CA LYS A 74 4.07 16.60 -25.17
C LYS A 74 4.75 17.74 -24.42
N THR A 75 5.82 17.42 -23.69
CA THR A 75 6.69 18.44 -23.07
C THR A 75 7.38 19.27 -24.16
N PRO A 76 8.04 20.40 -23.83
CA PRO A 76 8.85 21.15 -24.80
C PRO A 76 9.92 20.29 -25.51
N GLU A 77 10.43 19.26 -24.83
CA GLU A 77 11.39 18.29 -25.36
C GLU A 77 10.72 17.18 -26.22
N GLY A 78 9.39 17.20 -26.34
CA GLY A 78 8.61 16.27 -27.15
C GLY A 78 8.13 15.00 -26.44
N TYR A 79 8.33 14.89 -25.12
CA TYR A 79 7.99 13.66 -24.38
C TYR A 79 6.52 13.60 -23.97
N PRO A 80 5.83 12.45 -24.11
CA PRO A 80 4.47 12.29 -23.63
C PRO A 80 4.35 12.55 -22.13
N PHE A 81 3.36 13.34 -21.72
CA PHE A 81 3.04 13.55 -20.32
C PHE A 81 1.54 13.71 -20.11
N LEU A 82 1.10 13.40 -18.90
CA LEU A 82 -0.25 13.65 -18.42
C LEU A 82 -0.17 14.45 -17.11
N SER A 83 -1.04 15.44 -16.96
CA SER A 83 -1.24 16.12 -15.68
C SER A 83 -2.72 16.09 -15.29
N LEU A 84 -2.94 16.01 -13.98
CA LEU A 84 -4.23 16.18 -13.35
C LEU A 84 -4.02 17.11 -12.17
N TYR A 85 -4.71 18.23 -12.13
CA TYR A 85 -4.67 19.13 -10.99
C TYR A 85 -6.09 19.41 -10.50
N GLY A 86 -6.20 19.97 -9.31
CA GLY A 86 -7.48 20.46 -8.84
C GLY A 86 -7.41 21.26 -7.57
N THR A 87 -8.51 21.93 -7.30
CA THR A 87 -8.73 22.73 -6.10
C THR A 87 -9.88 22.17 -5.28
N LEU A 88 -9.78 22.33 -3.98
CA LEU A 88 -10.84 21.95 -3.05
C LEU A 88 -11.75 23.16 -2.81
N ASP A 89 -13.05 23.02 -3.04
CA ASP A 89 -14.00 24.08 -2.75
C ASP A 89 -14.35 24.15 -1.24
N ASN A 90 -15.14 25.16 -0.86
CA ASN A 90 -15.58 25.35 0.53
C ASN A 90 -16.49 24.21 1.03
N GLN A 91 -17.09 23.45 0.13
CA GLN A 91 -17.96 22.30 0.41
C GLN A 91 -17.18 20.97 0.43
N GLN A 92 -15.84 21.02 0.32
CA GLN A 92 -14.95 19.86 0.23
C GLN A 92 -15.09 19.04 -1.07
N ASN A 93 -15.68 19.62 -2.12
CA ASN A 93 -15.72 19.01 -3.44
C ASN A 93 -14.44 19.31 -4.21
N TRP A 94 -13.96 18.31 -4.96
CA TRP A 94 -12.80 18.46 -5.82
C TRP A 94 -13.24 18.90 -7.22
N ASP A 95 -12.70 20.02 -7.66
CA ASP A 95 -12.75 20.45 -9.06
C ASP A 95 -11.45 20.05 -9.75
N LEU A 96 -11.50 19.00 -10.58
CA LEU A 96 -10.34 18.34 -11.17
C LEU A 96 -10.27 18.58 -12.68
N HIS A 97 -9.09 18.96 -13.17
CA HIS A 97 -8.83 19.34 -14.56
C HIS A 97 -7.60 18.61 -15.11
N TRP A 98 -7.73 18.10 -16.34
CA TRP A 98 -6.66 17.39 -17.04
C TRP A 98 -5.80 18.35 -17.86
N ASN A 99 -4.55 17.93 -18.12
CA ASN A 99 -3.71 18.44 -19.21
C ASN A 99 -3.32 19.93 -19.10
N GLU A 100 -3.19 20.44 -17.88
CA GLU A 100 -2.55 21.73 -17.62
C GLU A 100 -1.12 21.52 -17.12
N PRO A 101 -0.08 21.98 -17.85
CA PRO A 101 1.31 21.70 -17.48
C PRO A 101 1.74 22.37 -16.17
N GLU A 102 1.27 23.60 -15.95
CA GLU A 102 1.67 24.48 -14.84
C GLU A 102 0.45 25.27 -14.32
N PRO A 103 -0.41 24.65 -13.50
CA PRO A 103 -1.57 25.33 -12.95
C PRO A 103 -1.15 26.41 -11.95
N ALA A 104 -1.71 27.62 -12.09
CA ALA A 104 -1.38 28.76 -11.23
C ALA A 104 -1.77 28.54 -9.76
N LYS A 105 -2.84 27.77 -9.49
CA LYS A 105 -3.30 27.40 -8.16
C LYS A 105 -3.81 25.96 -8.13
N TYR A 106 -3.40 25.21 -7.12
CA TYR A 106 -3.84 23.83 -6.93
C TYR A 106 -3.76 23.43 -5.46
N ASP A 107 -4.65 22.52 -5.03
CA ASP A 107 -4.58 21.78 -3.77
C ASP A 107 -4.15 20.32 -4.00
N TYR A 108 -4.30 19.85 -5.23
CA TYR A 108 -3.81 18.59 -5.75
C TYR A 108 -3.14 18.80 -7.11
N LEU A 109 -1.99 18.17 -7.32
CA LEU A 109 -1.33 18.10 -8.62
C LEU A 109 -0.71 16.72 -8.77
N ALA A 110 -0.99 16.05 -9.87
CA ALA A 110 -0.30 14.85 -10.30
C ALA A 110 0.22 15.09 -11.72
N LYS A 111 1.50 14.80 -11.94
CA LYS A 111 2.15 14.86 -13.24
C LYS A 111 2.90 13.57 -13.46
N VAL A 112 2.74 12.98 -14.64
CA VAL A 112 3.48 11.80 -15.09
C VAL A 112 4.10 12.11 -16.44
N THR A 113 5.40 11.89 -16.57
CA THR A 113 6.15 12.07 -17.81
C THR A 113 6.77 10.75 -18.21
N PHE A 114 6.63 10.41 -19.49
CA PHE A 114 7.16 9.20 -20.10
C PHE A 114 8.29 9.60 -21.04
N THR A 115 9.53 9.30 -20.66
CA THR A 115 10.72 9.58 -21.48
C THR A 115 11.12 8.30 -22.20
N PRO A 116 10.95 8.20 -23.54
CA PRO A 116 11.41 7.05 -24.31
C PRO A 116 12.93 6.89 -24.19
N LYS A 117 13.41 5.67 -23.99
CA LYS A 117 14.84 5.32 -24.00
C LYS A 117 15.06 4.02 -24.74
N LEU A 118 16.29 3.82 -25.20
CA LEU A 118 16.78 2.55 -25.74
C LEU A 118 17.71 1.89 -24.72
N TRP A 119 17.49 0.62 -24.42
CA TRP A 119 18.35 -0.20 -23.58
C TRP A 119 18.71 -1.49 -24.30
N ASP A 120 19.96 -1.63 -24.73
CA ASP A 120 20.47 -2.79 -25.49
C ASP A 120 19.52 -3.17 -26.64
N GLU A 121 19.14 -2.17 -27.45
CA GLU A 121 18.19 -2.25 -28.59
C GLU A 121 16.70 -2.35 -28.23
N ARG A 122 16.35 -2.38 -26.94
CA ARG A 122 14.95 -2.47 -26.49
C ARG A 122 14.37 -1.11 -26.13
N GLU A 123 13.15 -0.88 -26.57
CA GLU A 123 12.41 0.34 -26.24
C GLU A 123 11.78 0.26 -24.84
N ILE A 124 12.11 1.24 -24.01
CA ILE A 124 11.57 1.39 -22.66
C ILE A 124 11.07 2.82 -22.46
N TYR A 125 10.30 3.05 -21.40
CA TYR A 125 10.12 4.37 -20.82
C TYR A 125 10.83 4.46 -19.48
N ALA A 126 11.49 5.59 -19.24
CA ALA A 126 11.65 6.12 -17.91
C ALA A 126 10.38 6.91 -17.56
N VAL A 127 9.76 6.56 -16.44
CA VAL A 127 8.50 7.12 -15.98
C VAL A 127 8.77 7.90 -14.70
N ASP A 128 8.63 9.22 -14.81
CA ASP A 128 8.73 10.15 -13.70
C ASP A 128 7.32 10.57 -13.29
N ARG A 129 6.95 10.31 -12.04
CA ARG A 129 5.65 10.70 -11.50
C ARG A 129 5.82 11.51 -10.24
N LYS A 130 5.10 12.64 -10.18
CA LYS A 130 5.08 13.54 -9.03
C LYS A 130 3.64 13.85 -8.66
N ILE A 131 3.28 13.58 -7.42
CA ILE A 131 2.00 13.93 -6.81
C ILE A 131 2.26 14.90 -5.67
N ILE A 132 1.47 15.95 -5.60
CA ILE A 132 1.41 16.92 -4.51
C ILE A 132 -0.03 17.01 -4.04
N HIS A 133 -0.26 16.93 -2.74
CA HIS A 133 -1.56 17.26 -2.16
C HIS A 133 -1.42 18.03 -0.84
N LYS A 134 -2.36 18.93 -0.57
CA LYS A 134 -2.35 19.82 0.60
C LYS A 134 -3.25 19.36 1.76
N LEU A 135 -3.52 18.05 1.82
CA LEU A 135 -4.27 17.45 2.93
C LEU A 135 -3.40 17.45 4.20
N LYS A 136 -3.98 17.82 5.33
CA LYS A 136 -3.30 17.94 6.63
C LYS A 136 -3.87 16.97 7.65
N GLY A 137 -3.10 16.72 8.69
CA GLY A 137 -3.57 16.03 9.88
C GLY A 137 -2.86 14.71 10.16
N TYR A 138 -2.14 14.17 9.20
CA TYR A 138 -1.45 12.88 9.31
C TYR A 138 0.02 12.99 8.85
N GLN A 139 0.92 12.33 9.57
CA GLN A 139 2.32 12.13 9.19
C GLN A 139 2.67 10.63 9.21
N PRO A 140 3.64 10.18 8.39
CA PRO A 140 4.12 8.80 8.42
C PRO A 140 4.52 8.25 9.79
N ARG A 141 5.14 9.06 10.68
CA ARG A 141 5.45 8.62 12.05
C ARG A 141 4.21 8.18 12.84
N ASP A 142 3.05 8.74 12.53
CA ASP A 142 1.80 8.44 13.23
C ASP A 142 1.34 7.00 12.96
N PHE A 143 1.61 6.47 11.76
CA PHE A 143 1.40 5.06 11.47
C PHE A 143 2.29 4.15 12.29
N PHE A 144 3.55 4.54 12.53
CA PHE A 144 4.48 3.73 13.31
C PHE A 144 4.10 3.68 14.79
N ASN A 145 3.61 4.79 15.35
CA ASN A 145 3.03 4.81 16.68
C ASN A 145 1.77 3.93 16.76
N TRP A 146 0.85 4.07 15.81
CA TRP A 146 -0.35 3.22 15.73
C TRP A 146 0.01 1.73 15.61
N PHE A 147 0.99 1.41 14.77
CA PHE A 147 1.43 0.05 14.52
C PHE A 147 2.09 -0.56 15.75
N HIS A 148 2.91 0.22 16.46
CA HIS A 148 3.48 -0.15 17.75
C HIS A 148 2.38 -0.54 18.77
N ASP A 149 1.40 0.34 18.97
CA ASP A 149 0.30 0.13 19.91
C ASP A 149 -0.54 -1.10 19.52
N PHE A 150 -0.76 -1.30 18.22
CA PHE A 150 -1.47 -2.47 17.70
C PHE A 150 -0.77 -3.79 18.03
N VAL A 151 0.54 -3.86 17.81
CA VAL A 151 1.31 -5.07 18.08
C VAL A 151 1.34 -5.37 19.58
N LEU A 152 1.45 -4.34 20.43
CA LEU A 152 1.31 -4.52 21.88
C LEU A 152 -0.09 -5.02 22.27
N ALA A 153 -1.15 -4.48 21.65
CA ALA A 153 -2.52 -4.89 21.94
C ALA A 153 -2.80 -6.34 21.51
N ILE A 154 -2.21 -6.83 20.41
CA ILE A 154 -2.32 -8.24 19.99
C ILE A 154 -1.66 -9.18 21.00
N ASN A 155 -0.54 -8.76 21.59
CA ASN A 155 0.20 -9.56 22.56
C ASN A 155 -0.50 -9.66 23.92
N ASP A 156 -1.42 -8.76 24.23
CA ASP A 156 -2.20 -8.79 25.47
C ASP A 156 -3.62 -9.30 25.21
N HIS A 157 -3.99 -10.41 25.86
CA HIS A 157 -5.29 -11.05 25.63
C HIS A 157 -6.47 -10.10 25.88
N ASN A 158 -6.43 -9.30 26.96
CA ASN A 158 -7.53 -8.42 27.34
C ASN A 158 -7.62 -7.23 26.38
N ALA A 159 -6.47 -6.64 26.01
CA ALA A 159 -6.38 -5.56 25.04
C ALA A 159 -6.85 -6.04 23.66
N TYR A 160 -6.50 -7.25 23.24
CA TYR A 160 -6.97 -7.83 21.99
C TYR A 160 -8.49 -8.09 21.99
N GLN A 161 -9.05 -8.64 23.07
CA GLN A 161 -10.51 -8.80 23.17
C GLN A 161 -11.23 -7.46 23.16
N SER A 162 -10.68 -6.46 23.88
CA SER A 162 -11.19 -5.09 23.85
C SER A 162 -11.16 -4.56 22.42
N LEU A 163 -10.02 -4.66 21.73
CA LEU A 163 -9.84 -4.25 20.35
C LEU A 163 -10.87 -4.90 19.40
N LYS A 164 -11.07 -6.22 19.51
CA LYS A 164 -12.06 -6.96 18.72
C LYS A 164 -13.49 -6.47 18.97
N SER A 165 -13.78 -5.98 20.18
CA SER A 165 -15.10 -5.49 20.55
C SER A 165 -15.33 -3.99 20.25
N THR A 166 -14.27 -3.21 20.01
CA THR A 166 -14.37 -1.76 19.81
C THR A 166 -13.90 -1.26 18.45
N SER A 167 -13.02 -1.99 17.75
CA SER A 167 -12.59 -1.61 16.40
C SER A 167 -13.64 -2.04 15.37
N GLU A 168 -14.28 -1.05 14.78
CA GLU A 168 -15.21 -1.18 13.66
C GLU A 168 -14.51 -1.82 12.45
N ASN A 169 -13.23 -1.49 12.25
CA ASN A 169 -12.41 -2.11 11.20
C ASN A 169 -12.24 -3.62 11.43
N LEU A 170 -11.81 -4.04 12.62
CA LEU A 170 -11.60 -5.46 12.93
C LEU A 170 -12.93 -6.23 12.93
N GLN A 171 -14.00 -5.62 13.42
CA GLN A 171 -15.35 -6.19 13.36
C GLN A 171 -15.83 -6.36 11.92
N PHE A 172 -15.63 -5.37 11.06
CA PHE A 172 -15.95 -5.47 9.65
C PHE A 172 -15.18 -6.62 9.00
N LEU A 173 -13.86 -6.67 9.18
CA LEU A 173 -13.02 -7.71 8.59
C LEU A 173 -13.45 -9.11 9.06
N CYS A 174 -13.77 -9.27 10.35
CA CYS A 174 -14.21 -10.55 10.90
C CYS A 174 -15.68 -10.90 10.65
N SER A 175 -16.48 -9.93 10.23
CA SER A 175 -17.81 -10.17 9.68
C SER A 175 -17.73 -10.59 8.21
N ALA A 176 -16.86 -9.94 7.43
CA ALA A 176 -16.72 -10.18 6.00
C ALA A 176 -15.91 -11.45 5.69
N MET A 177 -14.95 -11.81 6.53
CA MET A 177 -14.04 -12.94 6.40
C MET A 177 -14.02 -13.74 7.70
N GLN A 178 -13.63 -15.00 7.62
CA GLN A 178 -13.42 -15.81 8.81
C GLN A 178 -12.09 -15.42 9.47
N CYS A 179 -12.17 -14.86 10.68
CA CYS A 179 -11.02 -14.48 11.49
C CYS A 179 -10.65 -15.55 12.51
N HIS A 180 -9.35 -15.85 12.62
CA HIS A 180 -8.82 -16.62 13.74
C HIS A 180 -7.57 -15.95 14.31
N VAL A 181 -7.34 -16.20 15.59
CA VAL A 181 -6.07 -15.88 16.24
C VAL A 181 -5.49 -17.17 16.76
N THR A 182 -4.24 -17.43 16.41
CA THR A 182 -3.48 -18.54 16.97
C THR A 182 -2.19 -17.99 17.59
N GLU A 183 -1.69 -18.71 18.58
CA GLU A 183 -0.44 -18.39 19.24
C GLU A 183 0.44 -19.62 19.19
N ASN A 184 1.71 -19.42 18.86
CA ASN A 184 2.76 -20.41 19.03
C ASN A 184 3.94 -19.77 19.78
N ALA A 185 5.02 -20.52 19.98
CA ALA A 185 6.16 -20.05 20.76
C ALA A 185 6.86 -18.78 20.21
N GLU A 186 6.72 -18.46 18.93
CA GLU A 186 7.37 -17.31 18.29
C GLU A 186 6.36 -16.21 17.89
N TRP A 187 5.12 -16.57 17.55
CA TRP A 187 4.18 -15.67 16.88
C TRP A 187 2.76 -15.70 17.47
N HIS A 188 2.18 -14.51 17.61
CA HIS A 188 0.73 -14.30 17.56
C HIS A 188 0.31 -14.10 16.10
N THR A 189 -0.56 -14.98 15.59
CA THR A 189 -0.97 -14.99 14.19
C THR A 189 -2.42 -14.55 14.05
N LEU A 190 -2.65 -13.44 13.35
CA LEU A 190 -3.98 -13.01 12.91
C LEU A 190 -4.24 -13.54 11.51
N GLU A 191 -5.29 -14.34 11.36
CA GLU A 191 -5.68 -14.96 10.10
C GLU A 191 -6.99 -14.39 9.58
N PHE A 192 -7.03 -14.06 8.29
CA PHE A 192 -8.24 -13.63 7.59
C PHE A 192 -8.47 -14.56 6.40
N THR A 193 -9.52 -15.37 6.46
CA THR A 193 -9.86 -16.36 5.44
C THR A 193 -11.07 -15.91 4.62
N ILE A 194 -10.87 -15.76 3.31
CA ILE A 194 -11.96 -15.53 2.35
C ILE A 194 -12.70 -16.86 2.15
N ASN A 195 -13.95 -16.92 2.62
CA ASN A 195 -14.76 -18.14 2.65
C ASN A 195 -16.10 -17.96 1.89
N GLU A 196 -17.02 -18.91 1.99
CA GLU A 196 -18.33 -18.81 1.33
C GLU A 196 -19.22 -17.70 1.90
N ASP A 197 -19.05 -17.29 3.17
CA ASP A 197 -19.74 -16.10 3.70
C ASP A 197 -19.24 -14.82 3.03
N THR A 198 -17.93 -14.72 2.79
CA THR A 198 -17.35 -13.63 2.01
C THR A 198 -17.92 -13.60 0.61
N LYS A 199 -18.10 -14.75 -0.03
CA LYS A 199 -18.71 -14.87 -1.36
C LYS A 199 -20.16 -14.39 -1.38
N ALA A 200 -20.92 -14.70 -0.34
CA ALA A 200 -22.32 -14.27 -0.22
C ALA A 200 -22.43 -12.75 -0.03
N LYS A 201 -21.57 -12.16 0.82
CA LYS A 201 -21.58 -10.71 1.11
C LYS A 201 -20.92 -9.86 0.01
N PHE A 202 -19.80 -10.33 -0.52
CA PHE A 202 -18.93 -9.60 -1.45
C PHE A 202 -18.45 -10.52 -2.59
N PRO A 203 -19.35 -10.94 -3.50
CA PRO A 203 -19.07 -11.96 -4.51
C PRO A 203 -17.92 -11.60 -5.44
N GLY A 204 -17.80 -10.32 -5.83
CA GLY A 204 -16.72 -9.91 -6.72
C GLY A 204 -15.36 -9.76 -6.03
N PHE A 205 -15.31 -9.39 -4.75
CA PHE A 205 -14.08 -9.48 -3.93
C PHE A 205 -13.63 -10.94 -3.78
N TYR A 206 -14.55 -11.86 -3.49
CA TYR A 206 -14.26 -13.29 -3.46
C TYR A 206 -13.70 -13.80 -4.79
N LYS A 207 -14.35 -13.46 -5.92
CA LYS A 207 -13.94 -13.91 -7.25
C LYS A 207 -12.56 -13.37 -7.65
N ARG A 208 -12.25 -12.11 -7.32
CA ARG A 208 -11.00 -11.46 -7.70
C ARG A 208 -9.88 -11.71 -6.70
N THR A 209 -10.03 -11.22 -5.47
CA THR A 209 -9.01 -11.29 -4.43
C THR A 209 -8.82 -12.73 -3.96
N GLY A 210 -9.92 -13.47 -3.73
CA GLY A 210 -9.84 -14.87 -3.35
C GLY A 210 -9.13 -15.75 -4.38
N SER A 211 -9.47 -15.60 -5.67
CA SER A 211 -8.79 -16.32 -6.76
C SER A 211 -7.31 -15.97 -6.90
N ARG A 212 -6.95 -14.69 -6.70
CA ARG A 212 -5.55 -14.24 -6.71
C ARG A 212 -4.77 -14.83 -5.55
N LEU A 213 -5.29 -14.75 -4.33
CA LEU A 213 -4.64 -15.30 -3.15
C LEU A 213 -4.38 -16.81 -3.30
N GLU A 214 -5.38 -17.55 -3.79
CA GLU A 214 -5.27 -18.99 -4.05
C GLU A 214 -4.19 -19.35 -5.08
N LYS A 215 -3.95 -18.45 -6.03
CA LYS A 215 -2.92 -18.57 -7.07
C LYS A 215 -1.55 -18.06 -6.63
N THR A 216 -1.44 -17.49 -5.43
CA THR A 216 -0.18 -16.92 -4.92
C THR A 216 0.29 -17.65 -3.67
N LYS A 217 1.60 -17.73 -3.48
CA LYS A 217 2.21 -18.03 -2.18
C LYS A 217 3.16 -16.89 -1.84
N LEU A 218 2.94 -16.29 -0.69
CA LEU A 218 3.65 -15.14 -0.17
C LEU A 218 4.27 -15.53 1.15
N ASN A 219 5.54 -15.16 1.31
CA ASN A 219 6.27 -15.24 2.56
C ASN A 219 7.14 -14.00 2.66
N ILE A 220 6.65 -12.98 3.37
CA ILE A 220 7.30 -11.67 3.49
C ILE A 220 7.68 -11.46 4.94
N GLU A 221 8.98 -11.28 5.19
CA GLU A 221 9.50 -10.83 6.48
C GLU A 221 9.77 -9.33 6.43
N ILE A 222 9.34 -8.59 7.46
CA ILE A 222 9.50 -7.14 7.55
C ILE A 222 10.20 -6.84 8.87
N TRP A 223 11.33 -6.13 8.83
CA TRP A 223 12.09 -5.81 10.04
C TRP A 223 12.72 -4.43 10.01
N ASP A 224 12.96 -3.85 11.20
CA ASP A 224 13.81 -2.69 11.36
C ASP A 224 15.28 -3.13 11.29
N LYS A 225 16.05 -2.60 10.33
CA LYS A 225 17.46 -2.97 10.18
C LYS A 225 18.31 -2.57 11.39
N ALA A 226 17.95 -1.49 12.09
CA ALA A 226 18.68 -1.09 13.29
C ALA A 226 18.44 -2.07 14.45
N ASN A 227 17.26 -2.71 14.47
CA ASN A 227 16.84 -3.66 15.49
C ASN A 227 16.24 -4.91 14.82
N PRO A 228 17.04 -5.84 14.27
CA PRO A 228 16.53 -6.98 13.48
C PRO A 228 15.57 -7.92 14.22
N THR A 229 15.53 -7.86 15.54
CA THR A 229 14.55 -8.58 16.38
C THR A 229 13.15 -7.95 16.30
N HIS A 230 13.04 -6.66 15.93
CA HIS A 230 11.78 -6.01 15.61
C HIS A 230 11.36 -6.48 14.22
N LYS A 231 10.75 -7.66 14.16
CA LYS A 231 10.29 -8.28 12.92
C LYS A 231 8.84 -8.74 13.02
N LEU A 232 8.16 -8.70 11.88
CA LEU A 232 6.87 -9.35 11.65
C LEU A 232 6.94 -10.15 10.36
N LYS A 233 5.99 -11.06 10.17
CA LYS A 233 5.90 -11.86 8.95
C LYS A 233 4.49 -11.83 8.39
N VAL A 234 4.37 -11.79 7.07
CA VAL A 234 3.10 -11.90 6.34
C VAL A 234 3.19 -13.10 5.42
N THR A 235 2.27 -14.04 5.58
CA THR A 235 2.16 -15.22 4.70
C THR A 235 0.75 -15.35 4.15
N ASN A 236 0.58 -16.21 3.16
CA ASN A 236 -0.74 -16.70 2.81
C ASN A 236 -0.74 -18.23 2.64
N GLN A 237 -1.90 -18.82 2.91
CA GLN A 237 -2.17 -20.24 2.69
C GLN A 237 -3.52 -20.34 1.97
N GLY A 238 -3.47 -20.64 0.66
CA GLY A 238 -4.66 -20.58 -0.18
C GLY A 238 -5.31 -19.19 -0.12
N LYS A 239 -6.57 -19.13 0.30
CA LYS A 239 -7.35 -17.88 0.44
C LYS A 239 -7.21 -17.21 1.81
N THR A 240 -6.34 -17.71 2.67
CA THR A 240 -6.08 -17.16 4.01
C THR A 240 -4.84 -16.29 3.99
N ILE A 241 -4.95 -15.03 4.42
CA ILE A 241 -3.80 -14.16 4.71
C ILE A 241 -3.51 -14.26 6.20
N GLN A 242 -2.22 -14.38 6.56
CA GLN A 242 -1.75 -14.54 7.93
C GLN A 242 -0.74 -13.44 8.26
N PHE A 243 -1.00 -12.70 9.33
CA PHE A 243 -0.09 -11.70 9.89
C PHE A 243 0.48 -12.24 11.20
N HIS A 244 1.79 -12.43 11.22
CA HIS A 244 2.53 -12.97 12.37
C HIS A 244 3.22 -11.82 13.09
N PHE A 245 2.83 -11.60 14.33
CA PHE A 245 3.40 -10.61 15.24
C PHE A 245 4.21 -11.30 16.32
N PRO A 246 5.37 -10.76 16.73
CA PRO A 246 6.24 -11.44 17.68
C PRO A 246 5.55 -11.56 19.05
N VAL A 247 5.75 -12.69 19.72
CA VAL A 247 5.37 -12.83 21.13
C VAL A 247 6.32 -11.99 21.98
N ASN A 248 5.77 -11.25 22.94
CA ASN A 248 6.44 -10.30 23.82
C ASN A 248 7.28 -9.24 23.05
N PRO A 249 6.64 -8.41 22.19
CA PRO A 249 7.33 -7.34 21.50
C PRO A 249 7.97 -6.36 22.50
N PRO A 250 9.16 -5.81 22.20
CA PRO A 250 9.78 -4.81 23.05
C PRO A 250 8.97 -3.51 23.06
N LYS A 251 9.14 -2.70 24.12
CA LYS A 251 8.38 -1.46 24.34
C LYS A 251 8.66 -0.36 23.31
N ASP A 252 9.69 -0.50 22.50
CA ASP A 252 10.05 0.43 21.43
C ASP A 252 9.85 -0.17 20.02
N TYR A 253 9.15 -1.31 19.92
CA TYR A 253 8.89 -2.02 18.68
C TYR A 253 8.35 -1.09 17.59
N PHE A 254 9.11 -0.88 16.51
CA PHE A 254 8.73 -0.03 15.37
C PHE A 254 8.31 1.41 15.69
N LEU A 255 8.62 1.98 16.86
CA LEU A 255 8.22 3.37 17.18
C LEU A 255 8.88 4.42 16.28
N SER A 256 10.16 4.23 15.95
CA SER A 256 10.93 5.18 15.13
C SER A 256 11.98 4.42 14.30
N PRO A 257 11.54 3.55 13.37
CA PRO A 257 12.47 2.83 12.51
C PRO A 257 13.27 3.82 11.68
N LYS A 258 14.53 3.51 11.39
CA LYS A 258 15.38 4.31 10.47
C LYS A 258 15.44 3.71 9.07
N GLU A 259 15.40 2.38 9.00
CA GLU A 259 15.44 1.66 7.74
C GLU A 259 14.72 0.33 7.90
N ILE A 260 13.55 0.23 7.26
CA ILE A 260 12.74 -0.99 7.24
C ILE A 260 13.14 -1.80 6.03
N ARG A 261 13.31 -3.10 6.23
CA ARG A 261 13.61 -4.07 5.18
C ARG A 261 12.44 -5.02 5.03
N PHE A 262 12.15 -5.36 3.78
CA PHE A 262 11.12 -6.31 3.40
C PHE A 262 11.83 -7.39 2.57
N LEU A 263 11.76 -8.64 2.99
CA LEU A 263 12.30 -9.78 2.25
C LEU A 263 11.18 -10.74 1.93
N GLY A 264 10.87 -10.88 0.65
CA GLY A 264 9.75 -11.67 0.18
C GLY A 264 10.19 -12.85 -0.70
N ASP A 265 9.64 -14.02 -0.42
CA ASP A 265 9.47 -15.08 -1.40
C ASP A 265 8.05 -15.05 -1.94
N ILE A 266 7.92 -15.03 -3.27
CA ILE A 266 6.66 -14.90 -3.99
C ILE A 266 6.58 -16.00 -5.04
N GLU A 267 5.53 -16.81 -4.99
CA GLU A 267 5.14 -17.75 -6.03
C GLU A 267 3.81 -17.32 -6.63
N ILE A 268 3.72 -17.27 -7.95
CA ILE A 268 2.51 -16.92 -8.68
C ILE A 268 2.23 -18.02 -9.70
N LYS A 269 1.02 -18.60 -9.63
CA LYS A 269 0.53 -19.63 -10.55
C LYS A 269 -0.57 -19.06 -11.41
N SER A 270 -0.32 -18.91 -12.71
CA SER A 270 -1.31 -18.36 -13.64
C SER A 270 -1.18 -19.00 -15.01
N PHE A 271 -2.30 -19.37 -15.63
CA PHE A 271 -2.36 -19.91 -17.00
C PHE A 271 -1.37 -21.04 -17.32
N GLY A 272 -1.09 -21.92 -16.36
CA GLY A 272 -0.13 -23.03 -16.53
C GLY A 272 1.34 -22.63 -16.33
N ILE A 273 1.63 -21.35 -16.07
CA ILE A 273 2.94 -20.83 -15.66
C ILE A 273 3.00 -20.77 -14.13
N THR A 274 4.15 -21.15 -13.58
CA THR A 274 4.55 -20.88 -12.19
C THR A 274 5.78 -19.99 -12.20
N ALA A 275 5.64 -18.76 -11.70
CA ALA A 275 6.75 -17.84 -11.46
C ALA A 275 7.11 -17.88 -9.97
N LYS A 276 8.36 -18.21 -9.65
CA LYS A 276 8.93 -18.20 -8.30
C LYS A 276 10.01 -17.13 -8.23
N ILE A 277 9.87 -16.26 -7.25
CA ILE A 277 10.78 -15.18 -6.94
C ILE A 277 11.23 -15.40 -5.50
N GLN A 278 12.53 -15.55 -5.29
CA GLN A 278 13.10 -15.76 -3.97
C GLN A 278 13.98 -14.58 -3.56
N ASN A 279 13.96 -14.26 -2.27
CA ASN A 279 14.77 -13.20 -1.68
C ASN A 279 14.61 -11.85 -2.40
N LEU A 280 13.38 -11.45 -2.76
CA LEU A 280 13.10 -10.11 -3.24
C LEU A 280 13.20 -9.14 -2.07
N GLU A 281 14.18 -8.25 -2.10
CA GLU A 281 14.43 -7.32 -1.02
C GLU A 281 14.07 -5.88 -1.42
N TYR A 282 13.25 -5.25 -0.58
CA TYR A 282 12.92 -3.83 -0.66
C TYR A 282 13.37 -3.14 0.63
N LYS A 283 13.91 -1.92 0.51
CA LYS A 283 14.26 -1.08 1.66
C LYS A 283 13.41 0.18 1.66
N LEU A 284 13.02 0.61 2.84
CA LEU A 284 12.33 1.87 3.10
C LEU A 284 13.10 2.61 4.19
N LYS A 285 13.81 3.67 3.83
CA LYS A 285 14.43 4.58 4.80
C LYS A 285 13.41 5.61 5.27
N THR A 286 13.52 5.98 6.53
CA THR A 286 12.57 6.85 7.23
C THR A 286 13.36 7.92 7.96
N THR A 287 12.98 9.19 7.77
CA THR A 287 13.53 10.30 8.56
C THR A 287 12.37 11.11 9.15
N PHE A 288 12.41 11.34 10.45
CA PHE A 288 11.34 11.98 11.21
C PHE A 288 11.87 13.23 11.91
N ASP A 289 11.72 14.39 11.28
CA ASP A 289 12.12 15.70 11.82
C ASP A 289 10.93 16.49 12.35
N LYS A 290 11.15 17.56 13.11
CA LYS A 290 10.06 18.33 13.76
C LYS A 290 8.94 18.78 12.81
N GLN A 291 9.27 19.09 11.55
CA GLN A 291 8.34 19.62 10.56
C GLN A 291 8.23 18.76 9.30
N THR A 292 9.03 17.71 9.16
CA THR A 292 9.13 16.96 7.92
C THR A 292 9.36 15.49 8.20
N ASP A 293 8.53 14.66 7.58
CA ASP A 293 8.70 13.21 7.57
C ASP A 293 9.02 12.80 6.14
N THR A 294 10.06 11.99 5.97
CA THR A 294 10.47 11.47 4.66
C THR A 294 10.48 9.94 4.65
N LEU A 295 10.05 9.37 3.53
CA LEU A 295 10.10 7.95 3.24
C LEU A 295 10.80 7.73 1.90
N ASP A 296 11.89 6.98 1.90
CA ASP A 296 12.74 6.71 0.74
C ASP A 296 12.80 5.21 0.48
N GLY A 297 12.06 4.77 -0.53
CA GLY A 297 11.86 3.37 -0.87
C GLY A 297 12.52 2.97 -2.17
N GLN A 298 13.14 1.80 -2.22
CA GLN A 298 13.66 1.20 -3.45
C GLN A 298 13.90 -0.31 -3.30
N PHE A 299 13.88 -1.03 -4.42
CA PHE A 299 14.34 -2.41 -4.46
C PHE A 299 15.86 -2.49 -4.34
N VAL A 300 16.34 -3.53 -3.67
CA VAL A 300 17.75 -3.70 -3.32
C VAL A 300 18.36 -4.86 -4.07
N ARG A 301 17.69 -6.00 -4.06
CA ARG A 301 18.13 -7.22 -4.74
C ARG A 301 16.96 -8.16 -4.97
N ILE A 302 17.23 -9.13 -5.83
CA ILE A 302 16.42 -10.30 -6.06
C ILE A 302 17.37 -11.49 -6.04
N GLY A 303 17.00 -12.54 -5.34
CA GLY A 303 17.76 -13.79 -5.33
C GLY A 303 17.46 -14.60 -6.58
N LYS A 304 16.96 -15.82 -6.37
CA LYS A 304 16.65 -16.74 -7.46
C LYS A 304 15.31 -16.42 -8.09
N LYS A 305 15.25 -16.59 -9.41
CA LYS A 305 14.03 -16.50 -10.20
C LYS A 305 13.89 -17.79 -10.99
N GLU A 306 12.71 -18.39 -10.96
CA GLU A 306 12.39 -19.56 -11.76
C GLU A 306 11.03 -19.38 -12.38
N ILE A 307 10.93 -19.57 -13.69
CA ILE A 307 9.66 -19.57 -14.39
C ILE A 307 9.54 -20.93 -15.07
N ASN A 308 8.51 -21.66 -14.68
CA ASN A 308 8.28 -23.03 -15.14
C ASN A 308 6.87 -23.16 -15.68
N GLY A 309 6.65 -24.12 -16.58
CA GLY A 309 5.33 -24.53 -17.06
C GLY A 309 5.06 -24.22 -18.52
N ASN A 310 3.85 -24.58 -18.96
CA ASN A 310 3.37 -24.39 -20.34
C ASN A 310 2.24 -23.36 -20.31
N PHE A 311 2.42 -22.24 -20.99
CA PHE A 311 1.39 -21.21 -21.07
C PHE A 311 0.23 -21.72 -21.91
N PHE A 312 -0.93 -21.93 -21.27
CA PHE A 312 -2.03 -22.76 -21.76
C PHE A 312 -1.57 -24.18 -22.08
N TYR A 313 -2.01 -25.18 -21.31
CA TYR A 313 -1.65 -26.61 -21.46
C TYR A 313 -1.74 -27.21 -22.88
N VAL A 314 -2.36 -26.49 -23.82
CA VAL A 314 -2.61 -26.84 -25.22
C VAL A 314 -1.61 -26.21 -26.20
N ILE A 315 -0.89 -25.16 -25.80
CA ILE A 315 0.04 -24.43 -26.68
C ILE A 315 1.47 -24.91 -26.42
N PRO A 316 2.16 -25.47 -27.44
CA PRO A 316 3.57 -25.85 -27.30
C PRO A 316 4.43 -24.65 -26.88
N GLN A 317 5.40 -24.85 -25.99
CA GLN A 317 6.29 -23.77 -25.52
C GLN A 317 6.97 -23.00 -26.67
N GLY A 318 7.25 -23.66 -27.80
CA GLY A 318 7.79 -23.01 -29.00
C GLY A 318 6.88 -21.93 -29.60
N PHE A 319 5.56 -22.07 -29.49
CA PHE A 319 4.60 -21.04 -29.92
C PHE A 319 4.50 -19.91 -28.89
N VAL A 320 4.62 -20.20 -27.60
CA VAL A 320 4.63 -19.18 -26.53
C VAL A 320 5.83 -18.23 -26.68
N ASN A 321 7.00 -18.79 -27.02
CA ASN A 321 8.22 -18.02 -27.32
C ASN A 321 8.13 -17.20 -28.61
N PHE A 322 7.15 -17.49 -29.48
CA PHE A 322 6.87 -16.70 -30.69
C PHE A 322 6.03 -15.46 -30.39
N PHE A 323 5.14 -15.52 -29.39
CA PHE A 323 4.24 -14.42 -29.01
C PHE A 323 4.81 -13.52 -27.90
N ILE A 324 5.81 -13.99 -27.15
CA ILE A 324 6.55 -13.18 -26.17
C ILE A 324 7.94 -12.90 -26.78
N PRO A 325 8.28 -11.64 -27.11
CA PRO A 325 9.61 -11.31 -27.61
C PRO A 325 10.67 -11.63 -26.55
N GLY A 326 11.55 -12.59 -26.85
CA GLY A 326 12.43 -13.23 -25.87
C GLY A 326 11.70 -14.32 -25.09
N ASN A 327 12.36 -15.46 -24.80
CA ASN A 327 11.79 -16.48 -23.90
C ASN A 327 11.33 -15.80 -22.60
N MET A 328 10.23 -16.26 -21.98
CA MET A 328 9.68 -15.68 -20.74
C MET A 328 10.76 -15.43 -19.68
N ASP A 329 11.72 -16.33 -19.53
CA ASP A 329 12.86 -16.14 -18.63
C ASP A 329 13.61 -14.82 -18.89
N GLU A 330 13.88 -14.51 -20.15
CA GLU A 330 14.52 -13.26 -20.60
C GLU A 330 13.63 -12.06 -20.27
N TYR A 331 12.34 -12.14 -20.62
CA TYR A 331 11.38 -11.07 -20.37
C TYR A 331 11.31 -10.69 -18.90
N PHE A 332 11.19 -11.68 -18.01
CA PHE A 332 11.13 -11.45 -16.58
C PHE A 332 12.49 -11.03 -16.02
N ASN A 333 13.59 -11.60 -16.51
CA ASN A 333 14.92 -11.17 -16.09
C ASN A 333 15.13 -9.69 -16.35
N GLU A 334 14.79 -9.21 -17.55
CA GLU A 334 14.81 -7.80 -17.89
C GLU A 334 13.90 -6.96 -17.00
N PHE A 335 12.65 -7.40 -16.78
CA PHE A 335 11.72 -6.70 -15.89
C PHE A 335 12.33 -6.48 -14.51
N PHE A 336 12.93 -7.51 -13.92
CA PHE A 336 13.57 -7.39 -12.61
C PHE A 336 14.88 -6.60 -12.63
N THR A 337 15.63 -6.64 -13.74
CA THR A 337 16.81 -5.77 -13.93
C THR A 337 16.39 -4.30 -13.92
N LEU A 338 15.36 -3.94 -14.69
CA LEU A 338 14.80 -2.59 -14.70
C LEU A 338 14.23 -2.19 -13.32
N LEU A 339 13.57 -3.12 -12.62
CA LEU A 339 13.01 -2.90 -11.29
C LEU A 339 14.09 -2.57 -10.23
N ILE A 340 15.27 -3.18 -10.31
CA ILE A 340 16.26 -3.15 -9.23
C ILE A 340 17.46 -2.28 -9.58
N GLN A 341 18.05 -2.47 -10.75
CA GLN A 341 19.27 -1.79 -11.16
C GLN A 341 18.95 -0.54 -11.99
N GLY A 342 17.89 -0.61 -12.81
CA GLY A 342 17.65 0.34 -13.88
C GLY A 342 18.74 0.25 -14.95
N THR A 343 18.53 0.94 -16.06
CA THR A 343 19.45 0.97 -17.21
C THR A 343 20.79 1.62 -16.91
N GLN A 344 20.84 2.53 -15.94
CA GLN A 344 22.07 3.26 -15.57
C GLN A 344 22.76 2.70 -14.32
N GLY A 345 22.26 1.60 -13.75
CA GLY A 345 22.80 1.02 -12.51
C GLY A 345 22.65 1.92 -11.27
N ARG A 346 21.84 2.97 -11.34
CA ARG A 346 21.62 3.96 -10.27
C ARG A 346 20.42 3.64 -9.38
N GLY A 347 19.95 2.38 -9.41
CA GLY A 347 18.75 1.92 -8.74
C GLY A 347 17.54 2.08 -9.65
N GLY A 348 16.76 1.00 -9.79
CA GLY A 348 15.60 0.90 -10.67
C GLY A 348 14.39 1.68 -10.13
N SER A 349 13.35 0.98 -9.73
CA SER A 349 12.13 1.61 -9.20
C SER A 349 12.37 2.21 -7.82
N GLN A 350 12.03 3.49 -7.69
CA GLN A 350 12.23 4.30 -6.49
C GLN A 350 10.96 5.07 -6.14
N ILE A 351 10.74 5.27 -4.84
CA ILE A 351 9.71 6.16 -4.30
C ILE A 351 10.36 7.06 -3.26
N HIS A 352 10.08 8.35 -3.34
CA HIS A 352 10.45 9.33 -2.35
C HIS A 352 9.18 10.08 -1.93
N VAL A 353 8.92 10.11 -0.64
CA VAL A 353 7.73 10.72 -0.07
C VAL A 353 8.14 11.72 0.98
N THR A 354 7.57 12.91 0.94
CA THR A 354 7.81 13.97 1.92
C THR A 354 6.48 14.52 2.42
N PHE A 355 6.30 14.53 3.74
CA PHE A 355 5.18 15.17 4.44
C PHE A 355 5.71 16.38 5.20
N LYS A 356 5.51 17.59 4.68
CA LYS A 356 6.06 18.83 5.24
C LYS A 356 4.97 19.70 5.84
N LYS A 357 5.07 20.00 7.14
CA LYS A 357 4.24 20.96 7.86
C LYS A 357 4.74 22.39 7.57
N ILE A 358 3.82 23.30 7.26
CA ILE A 358 4.09 24.72 7.00
C ILE A 358 3.05 25.54 7.79
N GLY A 359 3.42 25.95 9.01
CA GLY A 359 2.47 26.57 9.93
C GLY A 359 1.31 25.62 10.26
N GLN A 360 0.07 26.05 9.97
CA GLN A 360 -1.14 25.23 10.13
C GLN A 360 -1.48 24.37 8.89
N SER A 361 -0.65 24.45 7.84
CA SER A 361 -0.82 23.75 6.57
C SER A 361 0.14 22.57 6.46
N GLN A 362 -0.11 21.70 5.49
CA GLN A 362 0.74 20.56 5.18
C GLN A 362 0.82 20.38 3.67
N ILE A 363 2.02 20.08 3.16
CA ILE A 363 2.25 19.72 1.76
C ILE A 363 2.85 18.33 1.74
N ASN A 364 2.16 17.41 1.07
CA ASN A 364 2.61 16.05 0.88
C ASN A 364 3.04 15.88 -0.56
N THR A 365 4.25 15.41 -0.77
CA THR A 365 4.84 15.18 -2.09
C THR A 365 5.23 13.72 -2.20
N ILE A 366 4.77 13.04 -3.24
CA ILE A 366 5.13 11.67 -3.59
C ILE A 366 5.77 11.72 -4.97
N THR A 367 7.04 11.38 -5.07
CA THR A 367 7.75 11.23 -6.33
C THR A 367 8.13 9.77 -6.53
N THR A 368 7.83 9.22 -7.71
CA THR A 368 8.23 7.87 -8.09
C THR A 368 8.97 7.92 -9.40
N TYR A 369 10.03 7.11 -9.50
CA TYR A 369 10.77 6.85 -10.72
C TYR A 369 10.71 5.35 -11.01
N ASN A 370 10.46 4.97 -12.25
CA ASN A 370 10.58 3.57 -12.67
C ASN A 370 10.93 3.47 -14.15
N GLU A 371 11.59 2.39 -14.53
CA GLU A 371 11.82 2.06 -15.94
C GLU A 371 10.99 0.83 -16.33
N THR A 372 10.35 0.89 -17.48
CA THR A 372 9.37 -0.11 -17.90
C THR A 372 9.45 -0.33 -19.40
N LYS A 373 9.24 -1.58 -19.84
CA LYS A 373 9.16 -1.89 -21.27
C LYS A 373 8.03 -1.09 -21.92
N ARG A 374 8.30 -0.52 -23.10
CA ARG A 374 7.30 0.20 -23.90
C ARG A 374 6.20 -0.73 -24.40
N LYS A 375 6.57 -1.98 -24.74
CA LYS A 375 5.65 -3.09 -25.04
C LYS A 375 5.53 -4.00 -23.83
N ARG A 376 4.38 -4.00 -23.16
CA ARG A 376 4.13 -4.77 -21.94
C ARG A 376 3.40 -6.07 -22.23
N PHE A 377 3.89 -7.15 -21.62
CA PHE A 377 3.13 -8.39 -21.47
C PHE A 377 2.43 -8.40 -20.12
N SER A 378 1.12 -8.70 -20.11
CA SER A 378 0.33 -8.87 -18.88
C SER A 378 -0.08 -10.33 -18.73
N LEU A 379 0.40 -10.97 -17.66
CA LEU A 379 0.01 -12.34 -17.27
C LEU A 379 -1.49 -12.51 -16.97
N PHE A 380 -2.25 -11.43 -16.93
CA PHE A 380 -3.67 -11.44 -16.59
C PHE A 380 -4.55 -10.64 -17.56
N GLY A 381 -4.02 -10.19 -18.71
CA GLY A 381 -4.70 -9.24 -19.60
C GLY A 381 -6.03 -9.70 -20.20
N GLY A 382 -6.32 -11.01 -20.20
CA GLY A 382 -7.56 -11.59 -20.74
C GLY A 382 -8.53 -12.14 -19.70
N ASP A 383 -8.30 -11.91 -18.39
CA ASP A 383 -9.17 -12.44 -17.33
C ASP A 383 -10.24 -11.43 -16.94
N ASP A 384 -11.53 -11.74 -17.12
CA ASP A 384 -12.66 -10.90 -16.66
C ASP A 384 -12.64 -10.65 -15.13
N SER A 385 -11.87 -11.43 -14.35
CA SER A 385 -11.57 -11.13 -12.94
C SER A 385 -10.77 -9.84 -12.74
N GLN A 386 -10.24 -9.23 -13.81
CA GLN A 386 -9.49 -7.98 -13.79
C GLN A 386 -10.36 -6.75 -13.57
N LYS A 387 -11.64 -6.78 -13.96
CA LYS A 387 -12.53 -5.60 -13.90
C LYS A 387 -12.61 -5.10 -12.47
N ALA A 388 -12.00 -3.94 -12.22
CA ALA A 388 -11.89 -3.31 -10.90
C ALA A 388 -13.26 -2.92 -10.31
N SER A 389 -14.33 -2.98 -11.11
CA SER A 389 -15.70 -2.85 -10.63
C SER A 389 -16.13 -3.98 -9.68
N ASN A 390 -15.45 -5.13 -9.72
CA ASN A 390 -15.94 -6.33 -9.02
C ASN A 390 -15.65 -6.32 -7.50
N ASP A 391 -14.62 -5.61 -7.02
CA ASP A 391 -14.26 -5.58 -5.59
C ASP A 391 -14.57 -4.24 -4.89
N PHE A 392 -15.15 -3.28 -5.61
CA PHE A 392 -15.40 -1.93 -5.11
C PHE A 392 -16.22 -1.91 -3.80
N ASP A 393 -17.29 -2.69 -3.72
CA ASP A 393 -18.19 -2.68 -2.57
C ASP A 393 -17.49 -3.10 -1.26
N PHE A 394 -16.59 -4.09 -1.35
CA PHE A 394 -15.79 -4.51 -0.20
C PHE A 394 -14.87 -3.39 0.27
N PHE A 395 -14.09 -2.81 -0.65
CA PHE A 395 -13.13 -1.76 -0.31
C PHE A 395 -13.83 -0.48 0.17
N ALA A 396 -14.97 -0.11 -0.40
CA ALA A 396 -15.77 1.03 0.05
C ALA A 396 -16.30 0.83 1.48
N ALA A 397 -16.78 -0.37 1.81
CA ALA A 397 -17.24 -0.71 3.16
C ALA A 397 -16.06 -0.80 4.15
N TRP A 398 -14.92 -1.34 3.71
CA TRP A 398 -13.71 -1.41 4.53
C TRP A 398 -13.15 -0.02 4.85
N GLU A 399 -13.08 0.86 3.86
CA GLU A 399 -12.70 2.27 4.03
C GLU A 399 -13.59 2.99 5.06
N ASP A 400 -14.90 2.77 5.01
CA ASP A 400 -15.85 3.35 5.99
C ASP A 400 -15.60 2.83 7.41
N ALA A 401 -15.37 1.52 7.56
CA ALA A 401 -15.04 0.91 8.85
C ALA A 401 -13.71 1.45 9.42
N MET A 402 -12.68 1.60 8.59
CA MET A 402 -11.41 2.22 8.98
C MET A 402 -11.57 3.67 9.43
N LEU A 403 -12.44 4.44 8.78
CA LEU A 403 -12.70 5.82 9.17
C LEU A 403 -13.43 5.92 10.52
N LYS A 404 -14.31 4.96 10.84
CA LYS A 404 -15.00 4.93 12.14
C LYS A 404 -14.05 4.66 13.31
N ASP A 405 -12.99 3.89 13.11
CA ASP A 405 -11.96 3.72 14.15
C ASP A 405 -11.21 5.02 14.49
N LEU A 406 -11.19 5.98 13.55
CA LEU A 406 -10.53 7.28 13.75
C LEU A 406 -11.45 8.36 14.35
N LYS A 407 -12.77 8.12 14.39
CA LYS A 407 -13.80 9.09 14.79
C LYS A 407 -14.45 8.69 16.09
#